data_AF-A0A3C1GC68-F1
#
_entry.id   AF-A0A3C1GC68-F1
#
_cell.length_a   1.000
_cell.length_b   1.000
_cell.length_c   1.000
_cell.angle_alpha   90.00
_cell.angle_beta   90.00
_cell.angle_gamma   90.00
#
_symmetry.space_group_name_H-M   'P 1'
#
loop_
_entity.id
_entity.type
_entity.pdbx_description
1 polymer ?
#
loop_
_entity_poly.entity_id
_entity_poly.type
_entity_poly.pdbx_seq_one_letter_code
_entity_poly.pdbx_strand_id
1 'polypeptide(L)'
;MNATERDYGLLLEARKRAGEIAEYHFEALTLLLAADTRYTPDFFVVLAGGECELHEVKGFYRDDAKVKAQVCARLYPFRVKVVRRDGKGWTIEEVRP
;
A
#
# COMPACT_ATOMS: atom_id res chain seq x y z
N MET A 1 -1.00 12.54 4.35
CA MET A 1 -0.71 11.79 5.58
C MET A 1 -1.68 12.14 6.72
N ASN A 2 -2.72 11.33 6.91
CA ASN A 2 -3.62 11.35 8.06
C ASN A 2 -2.99 10.66 9.31
N ALA A 3 -3.66 10.67 10.46
CA ALA A 3 -3.11 10.07 11.69
C ALA A 3 -2.84 8.56 11.58
N THR A 4 -3.72 7.83 10.90
CA THR A 4 -3.56 6.39 10.66
C THR A 4 -2.40 6.10 9.71
N GLU A 5 -2.28 6.86 8.61
CA GLU A 5 -1.16 6.76 7.68
C GLU A 5 0.18 7.07 8.36
N ARG A 6 0.22 8.08 9.24
CA ARG A 6 1.42 8.41 10.03
C ARG A 6 1.84 7.25 10.93
N ASP A 7 0.91 6.69 11.68
CA ASP A 7 1.20 5.58 12.59
C ASP A 7 1.62 4.32 11.81
N TYR A 8 1.07 4.12 10.61
CA TYR A 8 1.52 3.06 9.73
C TYR A 8 2.93 3.31 9.18
N GLY A 9 3.26 4.55 8.83
CA GLY A 9 4.61 4.95 8.44
C GLY A 9 5.64 4.65 9.53
N LEU A 10 5.30 4.85 10.81
CA LEU A 10 6.16 4.47 11.93
C LEU A 10 6.40 2.95 12.01
N LEU A 11 5.39 2.14 11.70
CA LEU A 11 5.56 0.69 11.58
C LEU A 11 6.51 0.33 10.43
N LEU A 12 6.34 0.94 9.25
CA LEU A 12 7.22 0.69 8.10
C LEU A 12 8.68 1.07 8.40
N GLU A 13 8.89 2.20 9.08
CA GLU A 13 10.21 2.64 9.55
C GLU A 13 10.83 1.63 10.53
N ALA A 14 10.05 1.11 11.48
CA ALA A 14 10.53 0.08 12.39
C ALA A 14 10.94 -1.21 11.64
N ARG A 15 10.14 -1.63 10.65
CA ARG A 15 10.43 -2.80 9.79
C ARG A 15 11.65 -2.57 8.88
N LYS A 16 11.86 -1.33 8.40
CA LYS A 16 13.07 -0.94 7.67
C LYS A 16 14.31 -1.09 8.55
N ARG A 17 14.26 -0.58 9.79
CA ARG A 17 15.36 -0.73 10.76
C ARG A 17 15.64 -2.18 11.15
N ALA A 18 14.62 -3.04 11.14
CA ALA A 18 14.76 -4.47 11.35
C ALA A 18 15.33 -5.24 10.14
N GLY A 19 15.51 -4.56 8.99
CA GLY A 19 16.02 -5.17 7.77
C GLY A 19 14.99 -5.99 6.98
N GLU A 20 13.70 -5.86 7.29
CA GLU A 20 12.62 -6.52 6.54
C GLU A 20 12.24 -5.76 5.26
N ILE A 21 12.37 -4.44 5.31
CA ILE A 21 12.07 -3.51 4.23
C ILE A 21 13.37 -2.80 3.85
N ALA A 22 13.65 -2.72 2.55
CA ALA A 22 14.75 -1.92 2.03
C ALA A 22 14.38 -0.43 2.04
N GLU A 23 13.24 -0.08 1.44
CA GLU A 23 12.77 1.30 1.33
C GLU A 23 11.25 1.39 1.38
N TYR A 24 10.73 2.56 1.79
CA TYR A 24 9.33 2.88 1.63
C TYR A 24 9.15 4.37 1.32
N HIS A 25 8.12 4.69 0.55
CA HIS A 25 7.82 6.05 0.11
C HIS A 25 6.31 6.33 0.19
N PHE A 26 5.94 7.48 0.72
CA PHE A 26 4.53 7.90 0.83
C PHE A 26 4.08 8.65 -0.44
N GLU A 27 2.95 8.24 -1.03
CA GLU A 27 2.33 8.82 -2.25
C GLU A 27 3.31 9.07 -3.42
N ALA A 28 4.40 8.30 -3.51
CA ALA A 28 5.50 8.57 -4.45
C ALA A 28 5.34 7.90 -5.83
N LEU A 29 4.33 7.04 -6.01
CA LEU A 29 4.11 6.27 -7.22
C LEU A 29 2.69 6.49 -7.73
N THR A 30 2.53 6.89 -8.99
CA THR A 30 1.22 6.96 -9.66
C THR A 30 1.24 6.06 -10.89
N LEU A 31 0.31 5.11 -10.93
CA LEU A 31 0.15 4.11 -12.00
C LEU A 31 -1.05 4.47 -12.89
N LEU A 32 -0.89 4.27 -14.19
CA LEU A 32 -1.96 4.47 -15.17
C LEU A 32 -2.72 3.15 -15.38
N LEU A 33 -3.96 3.06 -14.94
CA LEU A 33 -4.76 1.83 -15.02
C LEU A 33 -5.56 1.71 -16.33
N ALA A 34 -6.01 2.85 -16.87
CA ALA A 34 -6.76 2.95 -18.13
C ALA A 34 -6.67 4.40 -18.64
N ALA A 35 -7.31 4.72 -19.77
CA ALA A 35 -7.47 6.09 -20.22
C ALA A 35 -8.08 6.94 -19.09
N ASP A 36 -7.38 8.01 -18.71
CA ASP A 36 -7.70 8.93 -17.61
C ASP A 36 -7.89 8.33 -16.21
N THR A 37 -7.58 7.04 -16.02
CA THR A 37 -7.72 6.36 -14.72
C THR A 37 -6.35 6.13 -14.12
N ARG A 38 -6.10 6.75 -12.96
CA ARG A 38 -4.84 6.66 -12.22
C ARG A 38 -5.04 6.04 -10.84
N TYR A 39 -3.99 5.41 -10.34
CA TYR A 39 -3.92 4.85 -9.00
C TYR A 39 -2.62 5.27 -8.32
N THR A 40 -2.74 5.92 -7.17
CA THR A 40 -1.63 6.30 -6.30
C THR A 40 -1.87 5.63 -4.96
N PRO A 41 -1.12 4.58 -4.59
CA PRO A 41 -1.21 3.98 -3.27
C PRO A 41 -0.64 4.93 -2.21
N ASP A 42 -1.10 4.78 -0.96
CA ASP A 42 -0.57 5.57 0.16
C ASP A 42 0.93 5.31 0.37
N PHE A 43 1.37 4.06 0.27
CA PHE A 43 2.79 3.71 0.39
C PHE A 43 3.24 2.77 -0.73
N PHE A 44 4.39 3.09 -1.31
CA PHE A 44 5.21 2.17 -2.09
C PHE A 44 6.27 1.58 -1.16
N VAL A 45 6.36 0.25 -1.08
CA VAL A 45 7.27 -0.47 -0.19
C VAL A 45 8.13 -1.43 -1.00
N VAL A 46 9.44 -1.41 -0.76
CA VAL A 46 10.40 -2.35 -1.34
C VAL A 46 10.88 -3.25 -0.21
N LEU A 47 10.56 -4.54 -0.28
CA LEU A 47 11.05 -5.53 0.69
C LEU A 47 12.56 -5.73 0.56
N ALA A 48 13.19 -6.30 1.59
CA ALA A 48 14.61 -6.61 1.56
C ALA A 48 15.02 -7.54 0.41
N GLY A 49 14.11 -8.39 -0.08
CA GLY A 49 14.32 -9.26 -1.25
C GLY A 49 14.15 -8.57 -2.61
N GLY A 50 13.75 -7.28 -2.62
CA GLY A 50 13.52 -6.49 -3.83
C GLY A 50 12.08 -6.57 -4.36
N GLU A 51 11.21 -7.38 -3.77
CA GLU A 51 9.80 -7.39 -4.12
C GLU A 51 9.12 -6.08 -3.73
N CYS A 52 8.21 -5.63 -4.60
CA CYS A 52 7.51 -4.37 -4.43
C CYS A 52 6.06 -4.59 -3.98
N GLU A 53 5.66 -3.87 -2.95
CA GLU A 53 4.32 -3.90 -2.37
C GLU A 53 3.71 -2.49 -2.39
N LEU A 54 2.42 -2.41 -2.73
CA LEU A 54 1.65 -1.16 -2.70
C LEU A 54 0.68 -1.25 -1.52
N HIS A 55 0.82 -0.39 -0.52
CA HIS A 55 0.01 -0.45 0.68
C HIS A 55 -1.00 0.69 0.70
N GLU A 56 -2.28 0.32 0.82
CA GLU A 56 -3.41 1.23 0.95
C GLU A 56 -3.92 1.21 2.40
N VAL A 57 -3.75 2.31 3.12
CA VAL A 57 -4.21 2.48 4.50
C VAL A 57 -5.67 2.91 4.51
N LYS A 58 -6.57 1.97 4.80
CA LYS A 58 -8.00 2.24 4.88
C LYS A 58 -8.36 3.10 6.09
N GLY A 59 -8.80 4.33 5.82
CA GLY A 59 -9.64 5.13 6.71
C GLY A 59 -11.13 4.99 6.34
N PHE A 60 -11.53 5.56 5.20
CA PHE A 60 -12.86 5.46 4.61
C PHE A 60 -12.73 4.87 3.19
N TYR A 61 -13.14 3.62 3.01
CA TYR A 61 -12.97 2.95 1.73
C TYR A 61 -14.14 3.26 0.78
N ARG A 62 -13.84 3.95 -0.32
CA ARG A 62 -14.79 4.12 -1.42
C ARG A 62 -14.67 2.93 -2.38
N ASP A 63 -15.79 2.49 -2.95
CA ASP A 63 -15.84 1.31 -3.82
C ASP A 63 -14.93 1.44 -5.05
N ASP A 64 -14.69 2.67 -5.54
CA ASP A 64 -13.80 2.93 -6.68
C ASP A 64 -12.33 2.61 -6.38
N ALA A 65 -11.85 2.89 -5.16
CA ALA A 65 -10.49 2.59 -4.73
C ALA A 65 -10.22 1.08 -4.73
N LYS A 66 -11.23 0.28 -4.35
CA LYS A 66 -11.13 -1.19 -4.39
C LYS A 66 -10.92 -1.71 -5.80
N VAL A 67 -11.74 -1.23 -6.74
CA VAL A 67 -11.64 -1.65 -8.15
C VAL A 67 -10.30 -1.23 -8.73
N LYS A 68 -9.82 -0.02 -8.45
CA LYS A 68 -8.49 0.44 -8.88
C LYS A 68 -7.37 -0.44 -8.33
N ALA A 69 -7.42 -0.79 -7.04
CA ALA A 69 -6.44 -1.68 -6.42
C ALA A 69 -6.44 -3.08 -7.06
N GLN A 70 -7.61 -3.66 -7.35
CA GLN A 70 -7.73 -4.95 -8.04
C GLN A 70 -7.20 -4.89 -9.47
N VAL A 71 -7.57 -3.85 -10.22
CA VAL A 71 -7.07 -3.62 -11.58
C VAL A 71 -5.54 -3.46 -11.56
N CYS A 72 -5.00 -2.71 -10.60
CA CYS A 72 -3.56 -2.57 -10.41
C CYS A 72 -2.88 -3.91 -10.15
N ALA A 73 -3.40 -4.71 -9.22
CA ALA A 73 -2.87 -6.05 -8.90
C ALA A 73 -2.90 -7.02 -10.09
N ARG A 74 -3.81 -6.78 -11.05
CA ARG A 74 -3.90 -7.55 -12.30
C ARG A 74 -2.95 -7.04 -13.39
N LEU A 75 -2.73 -5.73 -13.48
CA LEU A 75 -1.95 -5.11 -14.56
C LEU A 75 -0.44 -5.09 -14.30
N TYR A 76 -0.04 -4.93 -13.03
CA TYR A 76 1.35 -4.73 -12.66
C TYR A 76 1.85 -5.86 -11.75
N PRO A 77 3.17 -6.14 -11.76
CA PRO A 77 3.76 -7.17 -10.92
C PRO A 77 3.96 -6.69 -9.47
N PHE A 78 2.98 -5.97 -8.91
CA PHE A 78 3.02 -5.46 -7.55
C PHE A 78 2.04 -6.22 -6.66
N ARG A 79 2.46 -6.53 -5.44
CA ARG A 79 1.53 -7.03 -4.41
C ARG A 79 0.78 -5.85 -3.82
N VAL A 80 -0.51 -5.74 -4.11
CA VAL A 80 -1.35 -4.69 -3.56
C VAL A 80 -1.92 -5.17 -2.23
N LYS A 81 -1.66 -4.42 -1.16
CA LYS A 81 -2.06 -4.74 0.20
C LYS A 81 -2.96 -3.66 0.77
N VAL A 82 -4.04 -4.09 1.38
CA VAL A 82 -4.94 -3.26 2.16
C VAL A 82 -4.55 -3.36 3.62
N VAL A 83 -4.31 -2.21 4.23
CA VAL A 83 -3.90 -2.06 5.61
C VAL A 83 -5.04 -1.44 6.40
N ARG A 84 -5.38 -2.03 7.54
CA ARG A 84 -6.41 -1.51 8.45
C ARG A 84 -5.87 -1.50 9.87
N ARG A 85 -6.22 -0.46 10.61
CA ARG A 85 -6.01 -0.45 12.05
C ARG A 85 -7.19 -1.13 12.72
N ASP A 86 -6.94 -2.29 13.31
CA ASP A 86 -7.86 -2.89 14.26
C ASP A 86 -7.48 -2.43 15.67
N GLY A 87 -8.38 -2.49 16.65
CA GLY A 87 -8.10 -2.03 18.02
C GLY A 87 -6.92 -2.71 18.71
N LYS A 88 -6.30 -3.74 18.10
CA LYS A 88 -5.18 -4.52 18.63
C LYS A 88 -3.89 -4.38 17.80
N GLY A 89 -3.92 -3.70 16.65
CA GLY A 89 -2.76 -3.56 15.77
C GLY A 89 -3.13 -3.28 14.31
N TRP A 90 -2.36 -3.87 13.40
CA TRP A 90 -2.53 -3.71 11.96
C TRP A 90 -2.94 -5.02 11.32
N THR A 91 -4.11 -5.03 10.69
CA THR A 91 -4.51 -6.10 9.77
C THR A 91 -4.00 -5.74 8.37
N ILE A 92 -3.31 -6.66 7.71
CA ILE A 92 -2.82 -6.50 6.34
C ILE A 92 -3.39 -7.63 5.49
N GLU A 93 -4.11 -7.28 4.43
CA GLU A 93 -4.74 -8.23 3.51
C GLU A 93 -4.24 -7.99 2.09
N GLU A 94 -3.88 -9.05 1.39
CA GLU A 94 -3.52 -8.95 -0.03
C GLU A 94 -4.76 -8.90 -0.91
N VAL A 95 -4.78 -7.95 -1.84
CA VAL A 95 -5.83 -7.80 -2.84
C VAL A 95 -5.66 -8.90 -3.87
N ARG A 96 -6.67 -9.78 -3.98
CA ARG A 96 -6.69 -10.79 -5.04
C ARG A 96 -7.08 -10.13 -6.37
N PRO A 97 -6.33 -10.41 -7.46
CA PRO A 97 -6.67 -9.94 -8.80
C PRO A 97 -8.01 -10.46 -9.29
#